data_AF-A0A1M6JWU5-F1
#
_entry.id   AF-A0A1M6JWU5-F1
#
_cell.length_a   1.000
_cell.length_b   1.000
_cell.length_c   1.000
_cell.angle_alpha   90.00
_cell.angle_beta   90.00
_cell.angle_gamma   90.00
#
_symmetry.space_group_name_H-M   'P 1'
#
loop_
_entity.id
_entity.type
_entity.pdbx_description
1 polymer ?
#
loop_
_entity_poly.entity_id
_entity_poly.type
_entity_poly.pdbx_seq_one_letter_code
_entity_poly.pdbx_strand_id
1 'polypeptide(L)' 'MARNSRSRTSFENMKYEIANQLGINLKQGYNGDITSHDAGRIGGNIVKKVFQSYTGNQYPVETNQAQQGNMSK' A
#
# COMPACT_ATOMS: atom_id res chain seq x y z
N MET A 1 -6.21 22.69 -19.40
CA MET A 1 -5.47 22.46 -18.14
C MET A 1 -6.37 21.67 -17.18
N ALA A 2 -6.16 20.36 -17.05
CA ALA A 2 -7.07 19.49 -16.30
C ALA A 2 -6.99 19.78 -14.79
N ARG A 3 -8.10 20.25 -14.20
CA ARG A 3 -8.23 20.54 -12.76
C ARG A 3 -8.40 19.24 -11.99
N ASN A 4 -7.30 18.53 -11.77
CA ASN A 4 -7.28 17.32 -10.95
C ASN A 4 -7.09 17.66 -9.47
N SER A 5 -8.06 18.37 -8.87
CA SER A 5 -8.02 18.75 -7.45
C SER A 5 -8.77 17.77 -6.53
N ARG A 6 -9.69 16.95 -7.07
CA ARG A 6 -10.47 15.97 -6.28
C ARG A 6 -9.70 14.69 -5.95
N SER A 7 -8.76 14.28 -6.81
CA SER A 7 -7.94 13.08 -6.56
C SER A 7 -6.96 13.27 -5.40
N ARG A 8 -6.38 14.46 -5.26
CA ARG A 8 -5.41 14.75 -4.20
C ARG A 8 -5.99 14.45 -2.83
N THR A 9 -7.21 14.90 -2.54
CA THR A 9 -7.82 14.67 -1.22
C THR A 9 -8.12 13.19 -0.95
N SER A 10 -8.61 12.44 -1.95
CA SER A 10 -8.90 11.01 -1.79
C SER A 10 -7.62 10.18 -1.58
N PHE A 11 -6.59 10.44 -2.39
CA PHE A 11 -5.29 9.77 -2.26
C PHE A 11 -4.57 10.13 -0.96
N GLU A 12 -4.65 11.39 -0.52
CA GLU A 12 -4.07 11.83 0.74
C GLU A 12 -4.72 11.10 1.93
N ASN A 13 -6.06 11.02 1.97
CA ASN A 13 -6.76 10.28 3.02
C ASN A 13 -6.35 8.79 3.01
N MET A 14 -6.32 8.17 1.83
CA MET A 14 -5.96 6.75 1.68
C MET A 14 -4.54 6.45 2.19
N LYS A 15 -3.59 7.36 1.94
CA LYS A 15 -2.22 7.25 2.44
C LYS A 15 -2.17 7.18 3.97
N TYR A 16 -2.89 8.06 4.66
CA TYR A 16 -2.96 8.07 6.13
C TYR A 16 -3.70 6.84 6.67
N GLU A 17 -4.80 6.43 6.04
CA GLU A 17 -5.52 5.21 6.43
C GLU A 17 -4.64 3.95 6.34
N ILE A 18 -3.90 3.80 5.24
CA ILE A 18 -2.98 2.67 5.05
C ILE A 18 -1.84 2.73 6.06
N ALA A 19 -1.25 3.91 6.28
CA ALA A 19 -0.20 4.06 7.27
C ALA A 19 -0.68 3.62 8.67
N ASN A 20 -1.89 4.05 9.06
CA ASN A 20 -2.52 3.65 10.31
C ASN A 20 -2.78 2.13 10.37
N GLN A 21 -3.26 1.51 9.28
CA GLN A 21 -3.46 0.05 9.20
C GLN A 21 -2.17 -0.74 9.39
N LEU A 22 -1.04 -0.17 8.95
CA LEU A 22 0.28 -0.77 9.06
C LEU A 22 0.99 -0.43 10.38
N GLY A 23 0.38 0.39 11.24
CA GLY A 23 1.01 0.88 12.47
C GLY A 23 2.19 1.82 12.23
N ILE A 24 2.28 2.44 11.05
CA ILE A 24 3.35 3.35 10.68
C ILE A 24 2.90 4.78 10.99
N ASN A 25 3.67 5.49 11.81
CA ASN A 25 3.41 6.90 12.09
C ASN A 25 3.82 7.76 10.89
N LEU A 26 2.87 8.08 10.02
CA LEU A 26 3.08 8.98 8.91
C LEU A 26 2.70 10.42 9.30
N LYS A 27 3.68 11.31 9.31
CA LYS A 27 3.54 12.71 9.69
C LYS A 27 3.13 13.55 8.49
N GLN A 28 2.40 14.63 8.74
CA GLN A 28 2.22 15.69 7.74
C GLN A 28 3.51 16.52 7.68
N GLY A 29 4.38 16.20 6.71
CA GLY A 29 5.68 16.86 6.55
C GLY A 29 6.81 15.88 6.27
N TYR A 30 7.97 16.13 6.87
CA TYR A 30 9.13 15.27 6.70
C TYR A 30 8.92 13.92 7.37
N ASN A 31 9.16 12.85 6.61
CA ASN A 31 9.07 11.46 7.05
C ASN A 31 10.38 10.72 6.76
N GLY A 32 11.55 11.39 6.78
CA GLY A 32 12.83 10.72 6.48
C GLY A 32 13.31 9.78 7.58
N ASP A 33 12.62 9.76 8.73
CA ASP A 33 12.79 8.80 9.82
C ASP A 33 12.08 7.46 9.57
N ILE A 34 11.15 7.39 8.63
CA ILE A 34 10.52 6.11 8.27
C ILE A 34 11.48 5.27 7.44
N THR A 35 11.46 3.95 7.67
CA THR A 35 12.30 3.04 6.88
C THR A 35 11.83 3.05 5.42
N SER A 36 12.75 2.90 4.46
CA SER A 36 12.39 2.77 3.04
C SER A 36 11.46 1.58 2.79
N HIS A 37 11.58 0.54 3.61
CA HIS A 37 10.68 -0.61 3.61
C HIS A 37 9.24 -0.24 3.96
N ASP A 38 9.05 0.54 5.02
CA ASP A 38 7.72 1.00 5.45
C ASP A 38 7.12 1.99 4.45
N ALA A 39 7.93 2.92 3.93
CA ALA A 39 7.52 3.82 2.85
C ALA A 39 7.05 3.04 1.61
N GLY A 40 7.82 2.02 1.21
CA GLY A 40 7.49 1.13 0.10
C GLY A 40 6.20 0.34 0.36
N ARG A 41 6.03 -0.19 1.58
CA ARG A 41 4.82 -0.91 2.00
C ARG A 41 3.57 -0.02 1.90
N ILE A 42 3.66 1.24 2.32
CA ILE A 42 2.55 2.21 2.19
C ILE A 42 2.24 2.44 0.70
N GLY A 43 3.24 2.80 -0.10
CA GLY A 43 3.07 3.09 -1.53
C GLY A 43 2.47 1.92 -2.32
N GLY A 44 2.96 0.70 -2.08
CA GLY A 44 2.44 -0.51 -2.72
C GLY A 44 0.97 -0.79 -2.36
N ASN A 45 0.57 -0.56 -1.10
CA ASN A 45 -0.83 -0.73 -0.69
C ASN A 45 -1.75 0.35 -1.29
N ILE A 46 -1.26 1.58 -1.51
CA ILE A 46 -2.04 2.63 -2.18
C ILE A 46 -2.34 2.20 -3.61
N VAL A 47 -1.32 1.79 -4.37
CA VAL A 47 -1.50 1.31 -5.76
C VAL A 47 -2.46 0.13 -5.79
N LYS A 48 -2.34 -0.79 -4.81
CA LYS A 48 -3.28 -1.92 -4.67
C LYS A 48 -4.73 -1.49 -4.50
N LYS A 49 -5.02 -0.55 -3.61
CA LYS A 49 -6.42 -0.09 -3.45
C LYS A 49 -6.94 0.62 -4.69
N VAL A 50 -6.11 1.43 -5.34
CA VAL A 50 -6.49 2.21 -6.53
C VAL A 50 -6.87 1.31 -7.69
N PHE A 51 -6.07 0.29 -7.99
CA PHE A 51 -6.37 -0.61 -9.09
C PHE A 51 -7.54 -1.56 -8.76
N GLN A 52 -7.71 -1.98 -7.49
CA GLN A 52 -8.92 -2.70 -7.08
C GLN A 52 -10.16 -1.85 -7.33
N SER A 53 -10.12 -0.57 -6.97
CA SER A 53 -11.22 0.37 -7.21
C SER A 53 -11.44 0.63 -8.71
N TYR A 54 -10.40 0.60 -9.53
CA TYR A 54 -10.49 0.87 -10.96
C TYR A 54 -10.96 -0.35 -11.78
N THR A 55 -10.46 -1.54 -11.44
CA THR A 55 -10.76 -2.78 -12.18
C THR A 55 -11.95 -3.53 -11.61
N GLY A 56 -12.29 -3.33 -10.34
CA GLY A 56 -13.26 -4.17 -9.63
C GLY A 56 -12.73 -5.55 -9.27
N ASN A 57 -11.48 -5.87 -9.63
CA ASN A 57 -10.84 -7.14 -9.38
C ASN A 57 -9.88 -7.03 -8.18
N GLN A 58 -9.87 -8.07 -7.36
CA GLN A 58 -8.83 -8.23 -6.35
C GLN A 58 -7.48 -8.50 -7.02
N TYR A 59 -6.41 -7.96 -6.44
CA TYR A 59 -5.06 -8.32 -6.90
C TYR A 59 -4.89 -9.83 -6.77
N PRO A 60 -4.41 -10.52 -7.82
CA PRO A 60 -3.99 -11.91 -7.67
C PRO A 60 -2.85 -11.92 -6.65
N VAL A 61 -3.15 -12.40 -5.44
CA VAL A 61 -2.12 -12.67 -4.44
C VAL A 61 -1.58 -14.04 -4.81
N GLU A 62 -0.39 -14.09 -5.38
CA GLU A 62 0.32 -15.36 -5.59
C GLU A 62 0.66 -15.94 -4.22
N THR A 63 -0.24 -16.74 -3.66
CA THR A 63 0.04 -17.53 -2.47
C THR A 63 1.05 -18.60 -2.87
N ASN A 64 2.31 -18.35 -2.56
CA ASN A 64 3.38 -19.34 -2.65
C ASN A 64 3.13 -20.44 -1.60
N GLN A 65 2.23 -21.38 -1.88
CA GLN A 65 2.02 -22.60 -1.09
C GLN A 65 2.92 -23.76 -1.57
N ALA A 66 4.00 -23.48 -2.29
CA ALA A 66 4.95 -24.48 -2.76
C ALA A 66 6.32 -24.24 -2.13
N GLN A 67 6.45 -24.49 -0.82
CA GLN A 67 7.72 -24.72 -0.09
C GLN A 67 7.49 -25.03 1.41
N GLN A 68 6.52 -25.89 1.74
CA GLN A 68 6.48 -26.58 3.03
C GLN A 68 6.17 -28.05 2.78
N GLY A 69 7.13 -28.72 2.14
CA GLY A 69 7.10 -30.14 1.88
C GLY A 69 8.55 -30.59 1.72
N ASN A 70 8.99 -31.46 2.64
CA ASN A 70 10.34 -32.04 2.79
C ASN A 70 11.43 -31.16 3.42
N MET A 71 11.43 -31.13 4.75
CA MET A 71 12.68 -31.34 5.48
C MET A 71 12.43 -32.37 6.59
N SER A 72 12.35 -33.63 6.18
CA SER A 72 12.49 -34.78 7.07
C SER A 72 13.34 -35.82 6.35
N LYS A 73 14.64 -35.72 6.60
CA LYS A 73 15.54 -36.85 6.84
C LYS A 73 16.54 -36.40 7.89
#